data_AF-A0A9D5GRN4-F1
#
_entry.id   AF-A0A9D5GRN4-F1
#
_cell.length_a   1.000
_cell.length_b   1.000
_cell.length_c   1.000
_cell.angle_alpha   90.00
_cell.angle_beta   90.00
_cell.angle_gamma   90.00
#
_symmetry.space_group_name_H-M   'P 1'
#
loop_
_entity.id
_entity.type
_entity.pdbx_description
1 polymer ?
#
loop_
_entity_poly.entity_id
_entity_poly.type
_entity_poly.pdbx_seq_one_letter_code
_entity_poly.pdbx_strand_id
1 'polypeptide(L)'
;MQKSKLPQITFYLLIILLGSCNNDDFSDEVNALKEDIETIQNVNDLLVLKNLLLKAKLNEDPIVSINDQGGIITGFELENQGQITIKNDLITDFEVSSGGWYTSLLFNDLTTFKMPYLGDETGVDIVIDRDISNNAPLTAVATVTTPISGSVEIRVIGRDGKFSDMITNSTAFSNKHEIEILGLYGDFKNSVEFKILSPHDKERLTIIRNITTDPLPDGLPKFKVVKQYKTEEQNVVFLVNFRPTNIPFMVDRFGKIRWYLTGFGAEANVGLQRLKNGNIGFGKRGDGQDSVYELTKTGQLLREYSFSPDFENAHHDVYEMSNGNFIIPVNKVGAATVEDYIIEMDRNSQRITNIWDLNLILPKRDALVNDPADWVHVNAVIHDERDNSIIISGQRQGVFKVTWDNELKWIFAPPFDWAGYEDYLLTSTNPNMEWIWGQHAPLITPEGNILLFDNGLGRGFGTSEKFSRALEVQITENDTGGTVKTVWEYGRERGEAFLSPIVSDVDYITESDTRLIVSGSLAFSLNYTDKDNISFSWSTDFLKASIIEMDEDKNILFELNINSEITASHVYRAEKLKLN
;
A
#
# COMPACT_ATOMS: atom_id res chain seq x y z
N MET A 1 -31.75 -62.60 7.07
CA MET A 1 -32.68 -61.52 6.66
C MET A 1 -32.21 -60.21 7.29
N GLN A 2 -31.23 -59.54 6.67
CA GLN A 2 -30.76 -58.23 7.08
C GLN A 2 -31.64 -57.18 6.39
N LYS A 3 -32.47 -56.48 7.17
CA LYS A 3 -33.29 -55.37 6.68
C LYS A 3 -32.37 -54.18 6.35
N SER A 4 -32.64 -53.53 5.22
CA SER A 4 -31.92 -52.33 4.77
C SER A 4 -32.10 -51.18 5.77
N LYS A 5 -30.98 -50.64 6.27
CA LYS A 5 -30.93 -49.45 7.15
C LYS A 5 -30.92 -48.11 6.39
N LEU A 6 -31.11 -48.13 5.07
CA LEU A 6 -31.15 -46.92 4.24
C LEU A 6 -32.27 -45.92 4.61
N PRO A 7 -33.48 -46.33 5.05
CA PRO A 7 -34.56 -45.38 5.37
C PRO A 7 -34.39 -44.66 6.71
N GLN A 8 -33.57 -45.19 7.62
CA GLN A 8 -33.35 -44.58 8.96
C GLN A 8 -32.40 -43.39 8.89
N ILE A 9 -31.40 -43.43 8.01
CA ILE A 9 -30.41 -42.35 7.87
C ILE A 9 -31.06 -41.06 7.35
N THR A 10 -31.99 -41.18 6.39
CA THR A 10 -32.74 -40.04 5.85
C THR A 10 -33.71 -39.44 6.87
N PHE A 11 -34.23 -40.25 7.81
CA PHE A 11 -35.15 -39.79 8.85
C PHE A 11 -34.43 -38.96 9.94
N TYR A 12 -33.19 -39.32 10.27
CA TYR A 12 -32.38 -38.58 11.26
C TYR A 12 -31.74 -37.30 10.71
N LEU A 13 -31.38 -37.25 9.43
CA LEU A 13 -30.95 -36.00 8.77
C LEU A 13 -32.04 -34.92 8.79
N LEU A 14 -33.32 -35.32 8.73
CA LEU A 14 -34.45 -34.40 8.79
C LEU A 14 -34.68 -33.82 10.21
N ILE A 15 -34.25 -34.54 11.25
CA ILE A 15 -34.37 -34.13 12.66
C ILE A 15 -33.23 -33.19 13.07
N ILE A 16 -32.02 -33.38 12.51
CA ILE A 16 -30.89 -32.47 12.74
C ILE A 16 -31.13 -31.08 12.11
N LEU A 17 -31.89 -31.00 11.01
CA LEU A 17 -32.27 -29.73 10.36
C LEU A 17 -33.42 -28.99 11.07
N LEU A 18 -34.14 -29.64 12.00
CA LEU A 18 -35.25 -29.06 12.75
C LEU A 18 -34.92 -29.10 14.25
N GLY A 19 -34.03 -28.19 14.67
CA GLY A 19 -33.62 -28.06 16.06
C GLY A 19 -34.81 -27.85 17.00
N SER A 20 -35.08 -28.83 17.87
CA SER A 20 -35.41 -28.62 19.28
C SER A 20 -35.56 -29.98 19.99
N CYS A 21 -34.65 -30.27 20.92
CA CYS A 21 -34.94 -30.82 22.25
C CYS A 21 -33.62 -31.16 22.95
N ASN A 22 -33.36 -30.48 24.07
CA ASN A 22 -32.33 -30.85 25.02
C ASN A 22 -32.67 -32.21 25.64
N ASN A 23 -31.93 -33.25 25.29
CA ASN A 23 -31.94 -34.52 26.01
C ASN A 23 -30.54 -35.12 25.96
N ASP A 24 -29.98 -35.42 27.13
CA ASP A 24 -28.61 -35.96 27.27
C ASP A 24 -28.44 -37.33 26.59
N ASP A 25 -29.54 -38.08 26.37
CA ASP A 25 -29.56 -39.34 25.61
C ASP A 25 -29.25 -39.18 24.10
N PHE A 26 -29.42 -37.97 23.53
CA PHE A 26 -29.04 -37.71 22.14
C PHE A 26 -27.53 -37.47 21.98
N SER A 27 -26.83 -37.12 23.06
CA SER A 27 -25.40 -36.85 23.00
C SER A 27 -24.60 -38.14 22.81
N ASP A 28 -25.02 -39.24 23.41
CA ASP A 28 -24.38 -40.54 23.29
C ASP A 28 -24.64 -41.19 21.92
N GLU A 29 -25.83 -41.04 21.34
CA GLU A 29 -26.09 -41.52 19.96
C GLU A 29 -25.43 -40.66 18.89
N VAL A 30 -25.31 -39.33 19.10
CA VAL A 30 -24.54 -38.44 18.22
C VAL A 30 -23.04 -38.66 18.41
N ASN A 31 -22.55 -38.97 19.61
CA ASN A 31 -21.17 -39.34 19.86
C ASN A 31 -20.84 -40.73 19.32
N ALA A 32 -21.77 -41.69 19.37
CA ALA A 32 -21.64 -42.99 18.71
C ALA A 32 -21.71 -42.86 17.18
N LEU A 33 -22.53 -41.95 16.64
CA LEU A 33 -22.51 -41.58 15.21
C LEU A 33 -21.24 -40.82 14.83
N LYS A 34 -20.66 -40.01 15.74
CA LYS A 34 -19.35 -39.38 15.55
C LYS A 34 -18.22 -40.41 15.63
N GLU A 35 -18.29 -41.40 16.51
CA GLU A 35 -17.36 -42.54 16.55
C GLU A 35 -17.51 -43.42 15.30
N ASP A 36 -18.74 -43.64 14.80
CA ASP A 36 -19.01 -44.34 13.54
C ASP A 36 -18.59 -43.51 12.30
N ILE A 37 -18.56 -42.17 12.40
CA ILE A 37 -18.01 -41.25 11.38
C ILE A 37 -16.48 -41.17 11.49
N GLU A 38 -15.90 -41.29 12.69
CA GLU A 38 -14.47 -41.43 12.96
C GLU A 38 -13.94 -42.84 12.61
N THR A 39 -14.81 -43.81 12.30
CA THR A 39 -14.43 -45.18 11.90
C THR A 39 -14.89 -45.60 10.51
N ILE A 40 -14.83 -44.71 9.51
CA ILE A 40 -14.65 -45.12 8.10
C ILE A 40 -13.16 -44.98 7.70
N GLN A 41 -12.27 -45.59 8.48
CA GLN A 41 -10.86 -45.78 8.12
C GLN A 41 -10.56 -47.23 7.69
N ASN A 42 -11.57 -48.10 7.57
CA ASN A 42 -11.40 -49.50 7.16
C ASN A 42 -12.37 -49.84 6.02
N VAL A 43 -11.90 -49.72 4.79
CA VAL A 43 -12.67 -50.01 3.58
C VAL A 43 -12.45 -51.47 3.17
N ASN A 44 -13.53 -52.25 3.15
CA ASN A 44 -13.52 -53.67 2.80
C ASN A 44 -14.46 -54.03 1.63
N ASP A 45 -15.14 -53.03 1.06
CA ASP A 45 -16.06 -53.12 -0.07
C ASP A 45 -15.60 -52.24 -1.23
N LEU A 46 -15.61 -52.79 -2.45
CA LEU A 46 -15.09 -52.12 -3.63
C LEU A 46 -15.93 -50.89 -4.04
N LEU A 47 -17.25 -50.95 -3.89
CA LEU A 47 -18.14 -49.84 -4.25
C LEU A 47 -17.96 -48.68 -3.26
N VAL A 48 -17.80 -48.98 -1.97
CA VAL A 48 -17.45 -47.99 -0.95
C VAL A 48 -16.11 -47.32 -1.27
N LEU A 49 -15.09 -48.10 -1.63
CA LEU A 49 -13.78 -47.57 -2.02
C LEU A 49 -13.89 -46.64 -3.23
N LYS A 50 -14.56 -47.08 -4.30
CA LYS A 50 -14.75 -46.28 -5.51
C LYS A 50 -15.49 -44.97 -5.24
N ASN A 51 -16.52 -44.99 -4.39
CA ASN A 51 -17.27 -43.79 -4.02
C ASN A 51 -16.42 -42.82 -3.18
N LEU A 52 -15.62 -43.33 -2.25
CA LEU A 52 -14.69 -42.54 -1.46
C LEU A 52 -13.65 -41.86 -2.36
N LEU A 53 -13.03 -42.63 -3.25
CA LEU A 53 -12.05 -42.12 -4.21
C LEU A 53 -12.65 -41.12 -5.21
N LEU A 54 -13.89 -41.34 -5.64
CA LEU A 54 -14.61 -40.40 -6.48
C LEU A 54 -14.89 -39.09 -5.75
N LYS A 55 -15.33 -39.16 -4.48
CA LYS A 55 -15.55 -37.99 -3.64
C LYS A 55 -14.25 -37.22 -3.41
N ALA A 56 -13.16 -37.91 -3.08
CA ALA A 56 -11.84 -37.30 -2.91
C ALA A 56 -11.38 -36.61 -4.20
N LYS A 57 -11.53 -37.28 -5.36
CA LYS A 57 -11.21 -36.70 -6.67
C LYS A 57 -12.02 -35.45 -7.00
N LEU A 58 -13.34 -35.45 -6.72
CA LEU A 58 -14.21 -34.29 -6.94
C LEU A 58 -13.88 -33.12 -6.02
N ASN A 59 -13.35 -33.40 -4.84
CA ASN A 59 -12.92 -32.40 -3.86
C ASN A 59 -11.45 -31.97 -4.03
N GLU A 60 -10.75 -32.47 -5.06
CA GLU A 60 -9.31 -32.25 -5.26
C GLU A 60 -8.46 -32.56 -4.01
N ASP A 61 -8.82 -33.66 -3.33
CA ASP A 61 -8.19 -34.20 -2.13
C ASP A 61 -7.23 -35.34 -2.56
N PRO A 62 -5.95 -35.04 -2.84
CA PRO A 62 -5.03 -36.03 -3.37
C PRO A 62 -4.65 -37.10 -2.35
N ILE A 63 -4.24 -38.26 -2.85
CA ILE A 63 -3.45 -39.20 -2.04
C ILE A 63 -2.08 -38.57 -1.78
N VAL A 64 -1.66 -38.52 -0.52
CA VAL A 64 -0.33 -38.03 -0.12
C VAL A 64 0.66 -39.17 0.13
N SER A 65 0.17 -40.36 0.50
CA SER A 65 0.99 -41.55 0.70
C SER A 65 0.20 -42.84 0.45
N ILE A 66 0.87 -43.88 -0.04
CA ILE A 66 0.28 -45.22 -0.25
C ILE A 66 1.00 -46.21 0.67
N ASN A 67 0.24 -46.98 1.44
CA ASN A 67 0.76 -48.02 2.33
C ASN A 67 0.80 -49.36 1.58
N ASP A 68 1.99 -49.80 1.18
CA ASP A 68 2.22 -51.08 0.53
C ASP A 68 2.92 -52.08 1.47
N GLN A 69 2.45 -53.33 1.48
CA GLN A 69 3.10 -54.46 2.13
C GLN A 69 3.35 -55.61 1.15
N GLY A 70 4.42 -55.49 0.37
CA GLY A 70 4.86 -56.55 -0.54
C GLY A 70 4.04 -56.64 -1.84
N GLY A 71 3.61 -55.51 -2.39
CA GLY A 71 2.79 -55.41 -3.60
C GLY A 71 1.27 -55.44 -3.33
N ILE A 72 0.87 -55.36 -2.06
CA ILE A 72 -0.53 -55.28 -1.63
C ILE A 72 -0.76 -53.93 -0.97
N ILE A 73 -1.64 -53.13 -1.55
CA ILE A 73 -2.03 -51.85 -0.96
C ILE A 73 -2.93 -52.11 0.23
N THR A 74 -2.40 -51.81 1.42
CA THR A 74 -3.08 -51.92 2.71
C THR A 74 -3.78 -50.63 3.12
N GLY A 75 -3.57 -49.55 2.38
CA GLY A 75 -4.21 -48.27 2.62
C GLY A 75 -3.54 -47.11 1.88
N PHE A 76 -4.07 -45.91 2.07
CA PHE A 76 -3.47 -44.66 1.62
C PHE A 76 -3.86 -43.52 2.57
N GLU A 77 -3.15 -42.42 2.50
CA GLU A 77 -3.49 -41.19 3.21
C GLU A 77 -4.04 -40.17 2.23
N LEU A 78 -5.20 -39.60 2.54
CA LEU A 78 -5.75 -38.44 1.82
C LEU A 78 -5.37 -37.16 2.54
N GLU A 79 -5.06 -36.12 1.78
CA GLU A 79 -4.64 -34.81 2.31
C GLU A 79 -5.58 -34.29 3.41
N ASN A 80 -6.90 -34.44 3.26
CA ASN A 80 -7.90 -33.86 4.18
C ASN A 80 -8.66 -34.88 5.02
N GLN A 81 -8.60 -36.17 4.68
CA GLN A 81 -9.33 -37.23 5.39
C GLN A 81 -8.41 -38.14 6.23
N GLY A 82 -7.10 -37.97 6.11
CA GLY A 82 -6.11 -38.77 6.84
C GLY A 82 -6.03 -40.20 6.32
N GLN A 83 -5.64 -41.13 7.19
CA GLN A 83 -5.33 -42.50 6.80
C GLN A 83 -6.58 -43.34 6.54
N ILE A 84 -6.63 -43.97 5.36
CA ILE A 84 -7.62 -44.94 4.94
C ILE A 84 -6.95 -46.31 4.87
N THR A 85 -7.45 -47.29 5.61
CA THR A 85 -7.03 -48.69 5.55
C THR A 85 -7.91 -49.46 4.58
N ILE A 86 -7.31 -50.32 3.78
CA ILE A 86 -7.97 -51.16 2.78
C ILE A 86 -7.76 -52.62 3.16
N LYS A 87 -8.83 -53.42 3.09
CA LYS A 87 -8.80 -54.88 3.32
C LYS A 87 -9.23 -55.63 2.07
N ASN A 88 -9.00 -56.94 2.02
CA ASN A 88 -9.47 -57.85 0.96
C ASN A 88 -8.86 -57.60 -0.44
N ASP A 89 -7.64 -57.07 -0.51
CA ASP A 89 -6.89 -56.87 -1.76
C ASP A 89 -7.72 -56.15 -2.84
N LEU A 90 -8.49 -55.12 -2.44
CA LEU A 90 -9.40 -54.39 -3.34
C LEU A 90 -8.64 -53.66 -4.46
N ILE A 91 -7.40 -53.27 -4.20
CA ILE A 91 -6.48 -52.69 -5.19
C ILE A 91 -5.36 -53.72 -5.41
N THR A 92 -5.21 -54.16 -6.64
CA THR A 92 -4.25 -55.20 -7.03
C THR A 92 -2.95 -54.65 -7.60
N ASP A 93 -2.97 -53.42 -8.11
CA ASP A 93 -1.78 -52.75 -8.64
C ASP A 93 -1.99 -51.23 -8.63
N PHE A 94 -0.90 -50.47 -8.69
CA PHE A 94 -0.95 -49.02 -8.83
C PHE A 94 0.26 -48.47 -9.58
N GLU A 95 0.03 -47.37 -10.29
CA GLU A 95 1.08 -46.61 -10.95
C GLU A 95 1.03 -45.17 -10.42
N VAL A 96 2.16 -44.64 -9.96
CA VAL A 96 2.28 -43.24 -9.55
C VAL A 96 3.03 -42.46 -10.61
N SER A 97 2.44 -41.34 -11.05
CA SER A 97 3.11 -40.35 -11.87
C SER A 97 3.41 -39.12 -11.01
N SER A 98 4.61 -39.06 -10.42
CA SER A 98 5.00 -37.94 -9.55
C SER A 98 5.01 -36.60 -10.28
N GLY A 99 5.52 -36.55 -11.52
CA GLY A 99 5.44 -35.33 -12.35
C GLY A 99 4.05 -35.04 -12.91
N GLY A 100 3.18 -36.05 -13.00
CA GLY A 100 1.78 -35.86 -13.40
C GLY A 100 0.83 -35.53 -12.24
N TRP A 101 1.30 -35.66 -10.99
CA TRP A 101 0.50 -35.55 -9.77
C TRP A 101 -0.78 -36.41 -9.82
N TYR A 102 -0.65 -37.65 -10.30
CA TYR A 102 -1.74 -38.60 -10.30
C TYR A 102 -1.25 -40.01 -10.02
N THR A 103 -2.16 -40.83 -9.50
CA THR A 103 -2.01 -42.28 -9.45
C THR A 103 -3.13 -42.96 -10.22
N SER A 104 -2.79 -44.07 -10.88
CA SER A 104 -3.73 -44.99 -11.49
C SER A 104 -3.81 -46.23 -10.62
N LEU A 105 -5.00 -46.53 -10.09
CA LEU A 105 -5.25 -47.69 -9.25
C LEU A 105 -5.93 -48.77 -10.09
N LEU A 106 -5.45 -50.02 -10.04
CA LEU A 106 -6.09 -51.19 -10.63
C LEU A 106 -6.82 -51.96 -9.53
N PHE A 107 -8.13 -52.11 -9.68
CA PHE A 107 -8.95 -52.84 -8.73
C PHE A 107 -9.03 -54.34 -9.04
N ASN A 108 -9.43 -55.14 -8.06
CA ASN A 108 -9.61 -56.58 -8.20
C ASN A 108 -10.71 -57.00 -9.20
N ASP A 109 -11.60 -56.10 -9.60
CA ASP A 109 -12.57 -56.29 -10.69
C ASP A 109 -12.03 -55.91 -12.07
N LEU A 110 -10.70 -55.68 -12.18
CA LEU A 110 -9.96 -55.27 -13.37
C LEU A 110 -10.29 -53.87 -13.89
N THR A 111 -11.09 -53.08 -13.18
CA THR A 111 -11.31 -51.68 -13.53
C THR A 111 -10.19 -50.79 -13.00
N THR A 112 -9.89 -49.71 -13.72
CA THR A 112 -8.88 -48.73 -13.31
C THR A 112 -9.52 -47.42 -12.87
N PHE A 113 -8.88 -46.74 -11.92
CA PHE A 113 -9.30 -45.42 -11.47
C PHE A 113 -8.10 -44.50 -11.33
N LYS A 114 -8.13 -43.41 -12.10
CA LYS A 114 -7.12 -42.36 -12.04
C LYS A 114 -7.56 -41.27 -11.08
N MET A 115 -6.69 -40.93 -10.13
CA MET A 115 -6.96 -39.90 -9.13
C MET A 115 -5.76 -39.00 -8.85
N PRO A 116 -5.99 -37.80 -8.28
CA PRO A 116 -4.92 -36.92 -7.84
C PRO A 116 -4.01 -37.61 -6.81
N TYR A 117 -2.71 -37.38 -6.96
CA TYR A 117 -1.66 -37.83 -6.06
C TYR A 117 -0.71 -36.66 -5.82
N LEU A 118 -0.29 -36.41 -4.58
CA LEU A 118 0.65 -35.35 -4.27
C LEU A 118 2.01 -35.69 -4.89
N GLY A 119 2.33 -35.02 -5.99
CA GLY A 119 3.55 -35.25 -6.75
C GLY A 119 4.74 -34.45 -6.23
N ASP A 120 5.74 -34.28 -7.10
CA ASP A 120 6.96 -33.54 -6.81
C ASP A 120 7.09 -32.28 -7.67
N GLU A 121 8.20 -31.55 -7.52
CA GLU A 121 8.45 -30.29 -8.25
C GLU A 121 8.50 -30.45 -9.78
N THR A 122 8.68 -31.66 -10.31
CA THR A 122 8.74 -31.88 -11.77
C THR A 122 7.39 -31.65 -12.44
N GLY A 123 6.30 -31.72 -11.67
CA GLY A 123 4.95 -31.41 -12.14
C GLY A 123 4.55 -29.94 -12.05
N VAL A 124 5.41 -29.07 -11.49
CA VAL A 124 5.13 -27.65 -11.33
C VAL A 124 5.94 -26.84 -12.34
N ASP A 125 5.23 -26.12 -13.20
CA ASP A 125 5.85 -25.19 -14.15
C ASP A 125 5.84 -23.78 -13.55
N ILE A 126 7.01 -23.14 -13.52
CA ILE A 126 7.19 -21.77 -13.01
C ILE A 126 7.97 -20.98 -14.06
N VAL A 127 7.28 -20.10 -14.75
CA VAL A 127 7.86 -19.15 -15.70
C VAL A 127 7.93 -17.78 -15.03
N ILE A 128 9.12 -17.17 -15.01
CA ILE A 128 9.35 -15.87 -14.38
C ILE A 128 9.75 -14.87 -15.45
N ASP A 129 8.89 -13.87 -15.66
CA ASP A 129 9.14 -12.75 -16.55
C ASP A 129 9.60 -11.55 -15.72
N ARG A 130 10.87 -11.18 -15.89
CA ARG A 130 11.48 -10.05 -15.19
C ARG A 130 11.17 -8.73 -15.89
N ASP A 131 10.99 -7.68 -15.09
CA ASP A 131 10.93 -6.29 -15.55
C ASP A 131 10.04 -6.11 -16.80
N ILE A 132 8.81 -6.61 -16.72
CA ILE A 132 7.88 -6.72 -17.86
C ILE A 132 7.66 -5.37 -18.56
N SER A 133 7.75 -4.28 -17.81
CA SER A 133 7.61 -2.92 -18.32
C SER A 133 8.93 -2.25 -18.71
N ASN A 134 10.09 -2.83 -18.37
CA ASN A 134 11.42 -2.19 -18.36
C ASN A 134 11.52 -0.94 -17.46
N ASN A 135 10.55 -0.76 -16.57
CA ASN A 135 10.41 0.41 -15.73
C ASN A 135 10.45 0.08 -14.24
N ALA A 136 10.41 -1.18 -13.80
CA ALA A 136 10.43 -1.54 -12.38
C ALA A 136 11.40 -2.70 -12.13
N PRO A 137 12.72 -2.46 -12.16
CA PRO A 137 13.72 -3.53 -12.29
C PRO A 137 13.82 -4.49 -11.09
N LEU A 138 13.24 -4.12 -9.95
CA LEU A 138 13.16 -4.96 -8.74
C LEU A 138 11.83 -5.72 -8.61
N THR A 139 11.16 -5.93 -9.74
CA THR A 139 9.91 -6.69 -9.83
C THR A 139 9.99 -7.75 -10.93
N ALA A 140 9.12 -8.75 -10.83
CA ALA A 140 8.86 -9.75 -11.86
C ALA A 140 7.41 -10.23 -11.74
N VAL A 141 6.93 -10.98 -12.71
CA VAL A 141 5.68 -11.75 -12.58
C VAL A 141 5.99 -13.22 -12.83
N ALA A 142 5.42 -14.08 -12.00
CA ALA A 142 5.49 -15.52 -12.17
C ALA A 142 4.17 -16.07 -12.67
N THR A 143 4.23 -16.86 -13.74
CA THR A 143 3.18 -17.80 -14.10
C THR A 143 3.50 -19.15 -13.45
N VAL A 144 2.66 -19.59 -12.51
CA VAL A 144 2.79 -20.88 -11.80
C VAL A 144 1.67 -21.80 -12.25
N THR A 145 2.00 -22.96 -12.80
CA THR A 145 1.02 -23.98 -13.23
C THR A 145 1.26 -25.26 -12.45
N THR A 146 0.20 -25.78 -11.84
CA THR A 146 0.19 -27.02 -11.07
C THR A 146 -0.82 -28.01 -11.68
N PRO A 147 -0.66 -29.34 -11.51
CA PRO A 147 -1.62 -30.28 -12.10
C PRO A 147 -2.94 -30.37 -11.34
N ILE A 148 -2.96 -29.91 -10.08
CA ILE A 148 -4.15 -29.82 -9.22
C ILE A 148 -4.32 -28.38 -8.71
N SER A 149 -5.56 -27.98 -8.44
CA SER A 149 -5.90 -26.63 -8.00
C SER A 149 -5.41 -26.37 -6.57
N GLY A 150 -4.97 -25.14 -6.32
CA GLY A 150 -4.48 -24.70 -5.03
C GLY A 150 -4.33 -23.17 -4.99
N SER A 151 -3.62 -22.69 -3.99
CA SER A 151 -3.13 -21.30 -3.93
C SER A 151 -1.61 -21.30 -3.91
N VAL A 152 -1.01 -20.14 -4.17
CA VAL A 152 0.44 -19.96 -4.17
C VAL A 152 0.80 -18.75 -3.31
N GLU A 153 1.71 -18.97 -2.36
CA GLU A 153 2.39 -17.91 -1.63
C GLU A 153 3.80 -17.76 -2.23
N ILE A 154 4.13 -16.54 -2.64
CA ILE A 154 5.47 -16.15 -3.09
C ILE A 154 6.15 -15.39 -1.96
N ARG A 155 7.36 -15.81 -1.61
CA ARG A 155 8.20 -15.15 -0.62
C ARG A 155 9.56 -14.80 -1.19
N VAL A 156 9.83 -13.52 -1.35
CA VAL A 156 11.19 -13.02 -1.58
C VAL A 156 11.92 -13.02 -0.24
N ILE A 157 12.91 -13.91 -0.10
CA ILE A 157 13.63 -14.10 1.16
C ILE A 157 14.47 -12.85 1.46
N GLY A 158 14.24 -12.31 2.66
CA GLY A 158 14.87 -11.10 3.14
C GLY A 158 16.31 -11.28 3.65
N ARG A 159 17.04 -10.17 3.79
CA ARG A 159 18.44 -10.15 4.21
C ARG A 159 18.65 -9.81 5.68
N ASP A 160 17.60 -9.35 6.35
CA ASP A 160 17.62 -8.81 7.71
C ASP A 160 16.60 -9.56 8.60
N GLY A 161 16.51 -10.88 8.40
CA GLY A 161 15.59 -11.79 9.11
C GLY A 161 14.19 -11.86 8.51
N LYS A 162 13.30 -12.68 9.11
CA LYS A 162 11.97 -12.99 8.57
C LYS A 162 11.09 -11.76 8.29
N PHE A 163 11.30 -10.64 8.99
CA PHE A 163 10.51 -9.41 8.80
C PHE A 163 10.99 -8.54 7.62
N SER A 164 12.07 -8.96 6.96
CA SER A 164 12.54 -8.37 5.70
C SER A 164 12.10 -9.17 4.47
N ASP A 165 11.37 -10.27 4.68
CA ASP A 165 10.74 -11.04 3.63
C ASP A 165 9.64 -10.19 2.96
N MET A 166 9.44 -10.38 1.66
CA MET A 166 8.30 -9.78 0.93
C MET A 166 7.40 -10.91 0.46
N ILE A 167 6.14 -10.88 0.90
CA ILE A 167 5.18 -11.98 0.73
C ILE A 167 4.01 -11.52 -0.14
N THR A 168 3.77 -12.23 -1.24
CA THR A 168 2.61 -12.01 -2.13
C THR A 168 1.81 -13.29 -2.24
N ASN A 169 0.49 -13.21 -2.10
CA ASN A 169 -0.40 -14.37 -2.19
C ASN A 169 -1.26 -14.32 -3.46
N SER A 170 -1.54 -15.49 -4.04
CA SER A 170 -2.57 -15.62 -5.07
C SER A 170 -3.95 -15.22 -4.50
N THR A 171 -4.78 -14.58 -5.31
CA THR A 171 -6.10 -14.08 -4.89
C THR A 171 -7.24 -15.11 -5.03
N ALA A 172 -7.01 -16.21 -5.73
CA ALA A 172 -8.00 -17.25 -5.97
C ALA A 172 -7.35 -18.64 -6.09
N PHE A 173 -8.14 -19.69 -5.83
CA PHE A 173 -7.72 -21.06 -6.06
C PHE A 173 -7.79 -21.40 -7.55
N SER A 174 -6.71 -21.94 -8.10
CA SER A 174 -6.59 -22.30 -9.51
C SER A 174 -5.49 -23.33 -9.69
N ASN A 175 -5.42 -23.95 -10.87
CA ASN A 175 -4.27 -24.74 -11.30
C ASN A 175 -3.25 -23.90 -12.10
N LYS A 176 -3.57 -22.63 -12.35
CA LYS A 176 -2.70 -21.66 -12.99
C LYS A 176 -2.85 -20.31 -12.32
N HIS A 177 -1.73 -19.72 -11.90
CA HIS A 177 -1.66 -18.41 -11.26
C HIS A 177 -0.71 -17.49 -12.00
N GLU A 178 -1.05 -16.21 -12.03
CA GLU A 178 -0.15 -15.11 -12.41
C GLU A 178 0.00 -14.22 -11.18
N ILE A 179 1.22 -14.10 -10.66
CA ILE A 179 1.48 -13.45 -9.36
C ILE A 179 2.71 -12.55 -9.46
N GLU A 180 2.58 -11.34 -8.93
CA GLU A 180 3.67 -10.38 -8.85
C GLU A 180 4.73 -10.82 -7.81
N ILE A 181 5.99 -10.85 -8.24
CA ILE A 181 7.15 -10.93 -7.36
C ILE A 181 7.61 -9.50 -7.11
N LEU A 182 7.30 -9.00 -5.91
CA LEU A 182 7.64 -7.64 -5.50
C LEU A 182 8.77 -7.65 -4.48
N GLY A 183 9.55 -6.58 -4.44
CA GLY A 183 10.49 -6.38 -3.35
C GLY A 183 11.85 -7.08 -3.52
N LEU A 184 12.34 -7.27 -4.74
CA LEU A 184 13.69 -7.78 -4.96
C LEU A 184 14.74 -6.77 -4.46
N TYR A 185 15.93 -7.24 -4.08
CA TYR A 185 17.09 -6.39 -3.82
C TYR A 185 17.83 -6.12 -5.13
N GLY A 186 18.43 -4.93 -5.28
CA GLY A 186 19.36 -4.62 -6.37
C GLY A 186 20.78 -5.17 -6.12
N ASP A 187 21.55 -5.35 -7.20
CA ASP A 187 22.89 -5.98 -7.20
C ASP A 187 22.92 -7.31 -6.42
N PHE A 188 21.91 -8.16 -6.63
CA PHE A 188 21.74 -9.32 -5.77
C PHE A 188 21.14 -10.52 -6.49
N LYS A 189 21.59 -11.72 -6.08
CA LYS A 189 20.95 -12.99 -6.43
C LYS A 189 19.86 -13.28 -5.39
N ASN A 190 18.67 -12.78 -5.65
CA ASN A 190 17.50 -12.96 -4.80
C ASN A 190 17.05 -14.42 -4.82
N SER A 191 16.66 -14.96 -3.67
CA SER A 191 15.99 -16.26 -3.57
C SER A 191 14.50 -16.04 -3.35
N VAL A 192 13.70 -16.62 -4.23
CA VAL A 192 12.24 -16.52 -4.22
C VAL A 192 11.67 -17.92 -3.98
N GLU A 193 10.94 -18.05 -2.90
CA GLU A 193 10.25 -19.27 -2.50
C GLU A 193 8.81 -19.23 -3.01
N PHE A 194 8.37 -20.34 -3.61
CA PHE A 194 7.03 -20.59 -4.09
C PHE A 194 6.45 -21.72 -3.25
N LYS A 195 5.54 -21.38 -2.35
CA LYS A 195 4.81 -22.35 -1.55
C LYS A 195 3.47 -22.64 -2.21
N ILE A 196 3.31 -23.87 -2.67
CA ILE A 196 2.07 -24.39 -3.24
C ILE A 196 1.22 -24.92 -2.09
N LEU A 197 0.02 -24.37 -1.95
CA LEU A 197 -0.93 -24.68 -0.89
C LEU A 197 -2.17 -25.35 -1.47
N SER A 198 -2.80 -26.21 -0.67
CA SER A 198 -4.12 -26.74 -0.98
C SER A 198 -5.20 -25.66 -0.81
N PRO A 199 -6.43 -25.89 -1.30
CA PRO A 199 -7.59 -25.04 -0.98
C PRO A 199 -7.95 -24.96 0.53
N HIS A 200 -7.27 -25.75 1.38
CA HIS A 200 -7.41 -25.77 2.83
C HIS A 200 -6.13 -25.30 3.55
N ASP A 201 -5.30 -24.52 2.87
CA ASP A 201 -4.06 -23.93 3.39
C ASP A 201 -3.01 -24.94 3.87
N LYS A 202 -3.09 -26.20 3.41
CA LYS A 202 -2.06 -27.20 3.68
C LYS A 202 -0.92 -27.06 2.67
N GLU A 203 0.31 -27.01 3.16
CA GLU A 203 1.49 -26.98 2.30
C GLU A 203 1.64 -28.31 1.54
N ARG A 204 1.65 -28.20 0.21
CA ARG A 204 1.86 -29.33 -0.70
C ARG A 204 3.31 -29.42 -1.14
N LEU A 205 3.90 -28.28 -1.49
CA LEU A 205 5.27 -28.22 -1.98
C LEU A 205 5.86 -26.82 -1.77
N THR A 206 7.16 -26.77 -1.51
CA THR A 206 7.93 -25.53 -1.49
C THR A 206 9.06 -25.61 -2.51
N ILE A 207 9.12 -24.66 -3.44
CA ILE A 207 10.11 -24.59 -4.52
C ILE A 207 10.86 -23.28 -4.43
N ILE A 208 12.19 -23.29 -4.58
CA ILE A 208 13.01 -22.07 -4.62
C ILE A 208 13.52 -21.81 -6.04
N ARG A 209 13.43 -20.56 -6.49
CA ARG A 209 14.07 -20.04 -7.71
C ARG A 209 14.94 -18.84 -7.35
N ASN A 210 15.95 -18.58 -8.16
CA ASN A 210 16.83 -17.43 -7.97
C ASN A 210 16.65 -16.41 -9.08
N ILE A 211 16.61 -15.13 -8.71
CA ILE A 211 16.51 -13.99 -9.63
C ILE A 211 17.68 -13.05 -9.35
N THR A 212 18.59 -12.93 -10.32
CA THR A 212 19.69 -11.94 -10.24
C THR A 212 19.22 -10.61 -10.79
N THR A 213 19.40 -9.54 -10.04
CA THR A 213 19.09 -8.15 -10.44
C THR A 213 20.37 -7.37 -10.72
N ASP A 214 20.25 -6.33 -11.53
CA ASP A 214 21.35 -5.40 -11.81
C ASP A 214 21.57 -4.42 -10.64
N PRO A 215 22.72 -3.72 -10.61
CA PRO A 215 22.98 -2.69 -9.61
C PRO A 215 21.94 -1.57 -9.60
N LEU A 216 21.72 -1.00 -8.41
CA LEU A 216 20.89 0.20 -8.26
C LEU A 216 21.51 1.38 -9.05
N PRO A 217 20.67 2.29 -9.59
CA PRO A 217 21.16 3.45 -10.31
C PRO A 217 21.95 4.40 -9.40
N ASP A 218 22.87 5.14 -10.01
CA ASP A 218 23.66 6.16 -9.30
C ASP A 218 22.80 7.29 -8.76
N GLY A 219 23.28 7.94 -7.70
CA GLY A 219 22.65 9.13 -7.12
C GLY A 219 21.50 8.86 -6.13
N LEU A 220 21.11 7.59 -5.93
CA LEU A 220 20.21 7.22 -4.84
C LEU A 220 20.86 7.43 -3.46
N PRO A 221 20.08 7.83 -2.43
CA PRO A 221 20.62 8.15 -1.13
C PRO A 221 20.99 6.89 -0.32
N LYS A 222 21.75 7.11 0.75
CA LYS A 222 22.09 6.11 1.77
C LYS A 222 21.18 6.26 2.98
N PHE A 223 20.84 5.15 3.62
CA PHE A 223 19.89 5.14 4.74
C PHE A 223 20.57 4.78 6.06
N LYS A 224 20.13 5.42 7.14
CA LYS A 224 20.48 5.07 8.52
C LYS A 224 19.22 4.92 9.34
N VAL A 225 18.89 3.70 9.74
CA VAL A 225 17.81 3.44 10.69
C VAL A 225 18.30 3.88 12.08
N VAL A 226 17.72 4.95 12.61
CA VAL A 226 18.02 5.49 13.94
C VAL A 226 17.21 4.75 15.01
N LYS A 227 15.94 4.45 14.69
CA LYS A 227 15.04 3.68 15.54
C LYS A 227 14.31 2.65 14.69
N GLN A 228 14.37 1.39 15.11
CA GLN A 228 13.65 0.28 14.48
C GLN A 228 12.29 0.08 15.16
N TYR A 229 11.27 -0.24 14.37
CA TYR A 229 9.99 -0.71 14.86
C TYR A 229 10.12 -1.93 15.79
N LYS A 230 9.19 -2.04 16.73
CA LYS A 230 8.99 -3.27 17.51
C LYS A 230 7.97 -4.21 16.87
N THR A 231 7.11 -3.70 15.99
CA THR A 231 6.08 -4.50 15.30
C THR A 231 6.70 -5.58 14.41
N GLU A 232 5.98 -6.68 14.23
CA GLU A 232 6.32 -7.81 13.36
C GLU A 232 5.70 -7.69 11.96
N GLU A 233 5.15 -6.52 11.62
CA GLU A 233 4.53 -6.29 10.33
C GLU A 233 5.46 -6.57 9.14
N GLN A 234 4.90 -7.30 8.17
CA GLN A 234 5.54 -7.68 6.92
C GLN A 234 5.26 -6.67 5.81
N ASN A 235 6.13 -6.69 4.80
CA ASN A 235 6.05 -5.89 3.58
C ASN A 235 6.02 -4.37 3.82
N VAL A 236 6.43 -3.89 4.99
CA VAL A 236 6.44 -2.46 5.31
C VAL A 236 7.56 -1.77 4.53
N VAL A 237 7.18 -0.81 3.71
CA VAL A 237 8.08 0.04 2.94
C VAL A 237 7.65 1.50 2.99
N PHE A 238 8.58 2.39 2.66
CA PHE A 238 8.34 3.81 2.50
C PHE A 238 8.56 4.20 1.04
N LEU A 239 7.52 4.67 0.35
CA LEU A 239 7.62 5.23 -0.99
C LEU A 239 8.18 6.64 -0.88
N VAL A 240 9.34 6.89 -1.48
CA VAL A 240 10.09 8.13 -1.31
C VAL A 240 10.27 8.82 -2.66
N ASN A 241 9.86 10.08 -2.73
CA ASN A 241 10.16 10.96 -3.85
C ASN A 241 11.44 11.77 -3.56
N PHE A 242 12.58 11.26 -4.02
CA PHE A 242 13.89 11.87 -3.76
C PHE A 242 14.40 12.69 -4.96
N ARG A 243 14.91 13.89 -4.68
CA ARG A 243 15.56 14.77 -5.65
C ARG A 243 17.06 14.86 -5.37
N PRO A 244 17.93 14.95 -6.40
CA PRO A 244 17.62 15.39 -7.76
C PRO A 244 17.41 14.29 -8.80
N THR A 245 17.54 13.01 -8.44
CA THR A 245 17.43 11.93 -9.45
C THR A 245 16.04 11.80 -10.02
N ASN A 246 14.99 12.26 -9.31
CA ASN A 246 13.58 12.06 -9.64
C ASN A 246 13.21 10.58 -9.84
N ILE A 247 14.01 9.66 -9.28
CA ILE A 247 13.75 8.21 -9.27
C ILE A 247 12.91 7.91 -8.04
N PRO A 248 11.61 7.59 -8.19
CA PRO A 248 10.81 7.05 -7.09
C PRO A 248 11.40 5.72 -6.65
N PHE A 249 11.52 5.51 -5.35
CA PHE A 249 11.91 4.22 -4.80
C PHE A 249 11.12 3.90 -3.55
N MET A 250 11.05 2.61 -3.21
CA MET A 250 10.57 2.17 -1.91
C MET A 250 11.72 1.58 -1.10
N VAL A 251 11.86 2.04 0.14
CA VAL A 251 12.86 1.55 1.10
C VAL A 251 12.15 0.80 2.22
N ASP A 252 12.63 -0.38 2.60
CA ASP A 252 12.07 -1.14 3.71
C ASP A 252 12.49 -0.58 5.08
N ARG A 253 11.89 -1.12 6.15
CA ARG A 253 12.20 -0.78 7.54
C ARG A 253 13.65 -1.08 7.98
N PHE A 254 14.47 -1.69 7.13
CA PHE A 254 15.89 -1.94 7.38
C PHE A 254 16.81 -1.04 6.53
N GLY A 255 16.24 -0.08 5.80
CA GLY A 255 17.00 0.85 4.98
C GLY A 255 17.51 0.22 3.68
N LYS A 256 16.81 -0.80 3.14
CA LYS A 256 17.13 -1.41 1.84
C LYS A 256 16.11 -1.01 0.80
N ILE A 257 16.57 -0.60 -0.38
CA ILE A 257 15.68 -0.33 -1.51
C ILE A 257 15.14 -1.66 -2.04
N ARG A 258 13.81 -1.76 -2.14
CA ARG A 258 13.06 -2.95 -2.55
C ARG A 258 12.26 -2.74 -3.83
N TRP A 259 12.18 -1.51 -4.29
CA TRP A 259 11.48 -1.13 -5.51
C TRP A 259 12.00 0.22 -6.00
N TYR A 260 12.03 0.44 -7.31
CA TYR A 260 12.23 1.76 -7.90
C TYR A 260 11.66 1.80 -9.32
N LEU A 261 11.36 3.00 -9.81
CA LEU A 261 10.95 3.20 -11.20
C LEU A 261 12.04 3.79 -12.07
N THR A 262 12.16 3.26 -13.28
CA THR A 262 12.96 3.78 -14.40
C THR A 262 12.04 4.17 -15.55
N GLY A 263 12.56 4.94 -16.52
CA GLY A 263 11.86 5.18 -17.79
C GLY A 263 10.93 6.39 -17.85
N PHE A 264 10.62 7.05 -16.73
CA PHE A 264 9.73 8.23 -16.69
C PHE A 264 10.46 9.58 -16.82
N GLY A 265 11.72 9.55 -17.27
CA GLY A 265 12.51 10.74 -17.60
C GLY A 265 13.12 11.47 -16.40
N ALA A 266 13.89 12.51 -16.70
CA ALA A 266 14.45 13.44 -15.70
C ALA A 266 13.41 14.47 -15.19
N GLU A 267 12.18 14.42 -15.72
CA GLU A 267 11.08 15.32 -15.38
C GLU A 267 10.54 14.99 -13.98
N ALA A 268 10.11 16.02 -13.24
CA ALA A 268 9.74 15.86 -11.85
C ALA A 268 8.38 15.16 -11.73
N ASN A 269 8.37 13.95 -11.18
CA ASN A 269 7.15 13.31 -10.70
C ASN A 269 6.62 14.12 -9.50
N VAL A 270 5.36 14.57 -9.57
CA VAL A 270 4.66 15.29 -8.49
C VAL A 270 3.49 14.48 -7.97
N GLY A 271 3.07 14.69 -6.71
CA GLY A 271 1.95 13.93 -6.14
C GLY A 271 2.10 12.41 -6.20
N LEU A 272 3.35 11.91 -6.11
CA LEU A 272 3.66 10.49 -6.13
C LEU A 272 3.00 9.80 -4.93
N GLN A 273 2.12 8.84 -5.20
CA GLN A 273 1.37 8.13 -4.17
C GLN A 273 1.02 6.69 -4.58
N ARG A 274 0.58 5.89 -3.61
CA ARG A 274 -0.19 4.67 -3.89
C ARG A 274 -1.68 4.98 -3.97
N LEU A 275 -2.27 4.75 -5.14
CA LEU A 275 -3.71 4.87 -5.36
C LEU A 275 -4.48 3.78 -4.60
N LYS A 276 -5.77 4.02 -4.35
CA LYS A 276 -6.70 3.14 -3.61
C LYS A 276 -6.85 1.75 -4.23
N ASN A 277 -6.65 1.62 -5.54
CA ASN A 277 -6.65 0.33 -6.23
C ASN A 277 -5.30 -0.41 -6.15
N GLY A 278 -4.31 0.15 -5.44
CA GLY A 278 -2.98 -0.44 -5.24
C GLY A 278 -1.95 -0.09 -6.31
N ASN A 279 -2.35 0.64 -7.36
CA ASN A 279 -1.45 1.16 -8.40
C ASN A 279 -0.66 2.37 -7.90
N ILE A 280 0.37 2.74 -8.64
CA ILE A 280 1.17 3.94 -8.38
C ILE A 280 0.65 5.08 -9.27
N GLY A 281 0.41 6.25 -8.65
CA GLY A 281 -0.06 7.45 -9.33
C GLY A 281 0.92 8.61 -9.16
N PHE A 282 1.11 9.42 -10.20
CA PHE A 282 1.82 10.70 -10.09
C PHE A 282 1.45 11.64 -11.23
N GLY A 283 1.58 12.95 -11.00
CA GLY A 283 1.51 13.97 -12.04
C GLY A 283 2.84 14.08 -12.78
N LYS A 284 2.77 14.16 -14.10
CA LYS A 284 3.89 14.50 -14.98
C LYS A 284 3.86 16.01 -15.26
N ARG A 285 4.99 16.68 -15.05
CA ARG A 285 5.19 18.12 -15.27
C ARG A 285 5.91 18.40 -16.60
N GLY A 286 5.38 19.28 -17.43
CA GLY A 286 6.02 19.84 -18.63
C GLY A 286 5.03 20.50 -19.61
N ASP A 287 5.35 21.72 -20.04
CA ASP A 287 4.52 22.57 -20.93
C ASP A 287 3.84 21.81 -22.08
N GLY A 288 2.50 21.78 -22.06
CA GLY A 288 1.65 21.21 -23.10
C GLY A 288 1.64 19.67 -23.20
N GLN A 289 2.26 18.94 -22.28
CA GLN A 289 2.35 17.46 -22.28
C GLN A 289 2.03 16.83 -20.90
N ASP A 290 1.21 17.51 -20.10
CA ASP A 290 0.95 17.15 -18.72
C ASP A 290 -0.27 16.22 -18.56
N SER A 291 -0.09 15.26 -17.65
CA SER A 291 -1.07 14.24 -17.33
C SER A 291 -0.85 13.70 -15.92
N VAL A 292 -1.86 13.08 -15.34
CA VAL A 292 -1.67 12.10 -14.26
C VAL A 292 -1.40 10.73 -14.89
N TYR A 293 -0.35 10.04 -14.44
CA TYR A 293 -0.05 8.67 -14.85
C TYR A 293 -0.50 7.69 -13.77
N GLU A 294 -1.09 6.59 -14.19
CA GLU A 294 -1.42 5.44 -13.35
C GLU A 294 -0.66 4.21 -13.85
N LEU A 295 0.09 3.57 -12.95
CA LEU A 295 0.96 2.45 -13.27
C LEU A 295 0.75 1.27 -12.33
N THR A 296 0.95 0.06 -12.84
CA THR A 296 1.09 -1.11 -11.96
C THR A 296 2.33 -0.96 -11.07
N LYS A 297 2.39 -1.73 -9.97
CA LYS A 297 3.60 -1.85 -9.16
C LYS A 297 4.77 -2.46 -9.95
N THR A 298 4.49 -3.19 -11.03
CA THR A 298 5.48 -3.72 -11.98
C THR A 298 5.89 -2.70 -13.06
N GLY A 299 5.48 -1.43 -12.95
CA GLY A 299 5.92 -0.32 -13.80
C GLY A 299 5.22 -0.19 -15.16
N GLN A 300 4.16 -0.97 -15.41
CA GLN A 300 3.37 -0.86 -16.63
C GLN A 300 2.46 0.36 -16.56
N LEU A 301 2.59 1.28 -17.52
CA LEU A 301 1.63 2.38 -17.67
C LEU A 301 0.27 1.83 -18.09
N LEU A 302 -0.74 2.06 -17.24
CA LEU A 302 -2.12 1.65 -17.49
C LEU A 302 -2.94 2.76 -18.13
N ARG A 303 -2.82 3.98 -17.58
CA ARG A 303 -3.60 5.14 -18.01
C ARG A 303 -2.83 6.43 -17.89
N GLU A 304 -3.16 7.35 -18.79
CA GLU A 304 -2.69 8.72 -18.85
C GLU A 304 -3.92 9.64 -18.86
N TYR A 305 -4.00 10.56 -17.90
CA TYR A 305 -5.11 11.51 -17.74
C TYR A 305 -4.65 12.92 -18.12
N SER A 306 -4.74 13.27 -19.40
CA SER A 306 -4.29 14.58 -19.89
C SER A 306 -5.33 15.67 -19.64
N PHE A 307 -4.84 16.85 -19.24
CA PHE A 307 -5.65 18.07 -19.07
C PHE A 307 -5.25 19.20 -20.05
N SER A 308 -4.44 18.87 -21.06
CA SER A 308 -4.18 19.73 -22.21
C SER A 308 -5.44 19.89 -23.10
N PRO A 309 -5.61 21.01 -23.82
CA PRO A 309 -4.69 22.15 -23.92
C PRO A 309 -4.98 23.27 -22.91
N ASP A 310 -5.96 23.10 -22.03
CA ASP A 310 -6.45 24.20 -21.18
C ASP A 310 -5.56 24.46 -19.96
N PHE A 311 -4.88 23.44 -19.47
CA PHE A 311 -4.01 23.48 -18.30
C PHE A 311 -2.69 22.76 -18.59
N GLU A 312 -1.65 23.13 -17.84
CA GLU A 312 -0.30 22.59 -17.94
C GLU A 312 0.39 22.58 -16.58
N ASN A 313 1.60 22.04 -16.51
CA ASN A 313 2.43 21.93 -15.31
C ASN A 313 1.65 21.42 -14.10
N ALA A 314 1.29 20.13 -14.07
CA ALA A 314 0.91 19.54 -12.78
C ALA A 314 2.02 19.81 -11.77
N HIS A 315 1.65 20.34 -10.61
CA HIS A 315 2.62 20.75 -9.61
C HIS A 315 2.21 20.25 -8.23
N HIS A 316 3.24 19.92 -7.46
CA HIS A 316 3.23 19.53 -6.07
C HIS A 316 2.42 18.29 -5.65
N ASP A 317 1.17 18.13 -6.08
CA ASP A 317 0.21 17.17 -5.54
C ASP A 317 -0.68 16.51 -6.60
N VAL A 318 -1.24 15.37 -6.23
CA VAL A 318 -2.35 14.70 -6.91
C VAL A 318 -3.16 14.08 -5.77
N TYR A 319 -4.46 14.36 -5.67
CA TYR A 319 -5.27 13.81 -4.60
C TYR A 319 -6.37 12.90 -5.16
N GLU A 320 -6.37 11.62 -4.77
CA GLU A 320 -7.42 10.67 -5.16
C GLU A 320 -8.61 10.72 -4.18
N MET A 321 -9.74 11.25 -4.64
CA MET A 321 -11.01 11.31 -3.92
C MET A 321 -11.60 9.92 -3.66
N SER A 322 -12.57 9.77 -2.75
CA SER A 322 -13.27 8.49 -2.51
C SER A 322 -13.99 7.92 -3.72
N ASN A 323 -14.50 8.79 -4.60
CA ASN A 323 -15.11 8.40 -5.87
C ASN A 323 -14.08 7.97 -6.93
N GLY A 324 -12.79 8.10 -6.66
CA GLY A 324 -11.68 7.77 -7.55
C GLY A 324 -11.28 8.90 -8.51
N ASN A 325 -11.94 10.06 -8.49
CA ASN A 325 -11.51 11.24 -9.25
C ASN A 325 -10.24 11.84 -8.66
N PHE A 326 -9.53 12.63 -9.47
CA PHE A 326 -8.31 13.31 -9.05
C PHE A 326 -8.56 14.81 -8.86
N ILE A 327 -8.08 15.38 -7.77
CA ILE A 327 -7.91 16.83 -7.61
C ILE A 327 -6.44 17.15 -7.81
N ILE A 328 -6.15 18.09 -8.72
CA ILE A 328 -4.78 18.33 -9.21
C ILE A 328 -4.51 19.83 -9.25
N PRO A 329 -3.50 20.33 -8.52
CA PRO A 329 -2.96 21.67 -8.73
C PRO A 329 -2.24 21.76 -10.08
N VAL A 330 -2.58 22.79 -10.86
CA VAL A 330 -2.09 23.00 -12.24
C VAL A 330 -1.79 24.48 -12.50
N ASN A 331 -1.15 24.77 -13.62
CA ASN A 331 -1.08 26.10 -14.21
C ASN A 331 -2.12 26.23 -15.33
N LYS A 332 -2.68 27.43 -15.49
CA LYS A 332 -3.53 27.77 -16.63
C LYS A 332 -2.66 28.21 -17.80
N VAL A 333 -2.82 27.57 -18.96
CA VAL A 333 -2.06 27.91 -20.18
C VAL A 333 -2.32 29.37 -20.56
N GLY A 334 -1.24 30.15 -20.69
CA GLY A 334 -1.28 31.57 -21.06
C GLY A 334 -1.68 32.53 -19.94
N ALA A 335 -1.86 32.05 -18.71
CA ALA A 335 -2.05 32.93 -17.56
C ALA A 335 -0.75 33.65 -17.17
N ALA A 336 -0.88 34.81 -16.54
CA ALA A 336 0.26 35.61 -16.07
C ALA A 336 0.80 35.16 -14.71
N THR A 337 0.01 34.37 -13.97
CA THR A 337 0.34 33.81 -12.66
C THR A 337 0.34 32.29 -12.74
N VAL A 338 1.04 31.67 -11.79
CA VAL A 338 1.23 30.22 -11.71
C VAL A 338 0.87 29.71 -10.33
N GLU A 339 0.71 28.39 -10.25
CA GLU A 339 0.47 27.64 -9.02
C GLU A 339 -0.78 28.11 -8.24
N ASP A 340 -1.80 28.55 -8.99
CA ASP A 340 -3.02 29.19 -8.48
C ASP A 340 -4.32 28.67 -9.12
N TYR A 341 -4.24 27.57 -9.88
CA TYR A 341 -5.39 26.82 -10.39
C TYR A 341 -5.41 25.39 -9.85
N ILE A 342 -6.61 24.87 -9.61
CA ILE A 342 -6.84 23.47 -9.23
C ILE A 342 -7.96 22.92 -10.12
N ILE A 343 -7.84 21.67 -10.57
CA ILE A 343 -8.87 21.00 -11.37
C ILE A 343 -9.32 19.70 -10.72
N GLU A 344 -10.58 19.33 -10.94
CA GLU A 344 -11.07 17.97 -10.73
C GLU A 344 -11.08 17.24 -12.08
N MET A 345 -10.45 16.07 -12.13
CA MET A 345 -10.43 15.16 -13.28
C MET A 345 -11.23 13.90 -12.96
N ASP A 346 -12.29 13.65 -13.74
CA ASP A 346 -13.07 12.42 -13.64
C ASP A 346 -12.29 11.23 -14.22
N ARG A 347 -12.09 10.19 -13.39
CA ARG A 347 -11.23 9.06 -13.75
C ARG A 347 -11.77 8.18 -14.87
N ASN A 348 -13.08 8.12 -15.03
CA ASN A 348 -13.71 7.22 -16.00
C ASN A 348 -13.81 7.85 -17.38
N SER A 349 -14.30 9.09 -17.44
CA SER A 349 -14.48 9.86 -18.65
C SER A 349 -13.23 10.63 -19.08
N GLN A 350 -12.25 10.80 -18.19
CA GLN A 350 -11.02 11.59 -18.41
C GLN A 350 -11.32 13.05 -18.75
N ARG A 351 -12.38 13.60 -18.15
CA ARG A 351 -12.79 14.99 -18.36
C ARG A 351 -12.58 15.79 -17.11
N ILE A 352 -12.20 17.06 -17.30
CA ILE A 352 -12.24 18.05 -16.24
C ILE A 352 -13.71 18.32 -15.90
N THR A 353 -14.06 18.12 -14.62
CA THR A 353 -15.43 18.28 -14.12
C THR A 353 -15.60 19.51 -13.22
N ASN A 354 -14.51 20.01 -12.63
CA ASN A 354 -14.51 21.24 -11.86
C ASN A 354 -13.18 21.99 -11.98
N ILE A 355 -13.23 23.31 -11.74
CA ILE A 355 -12.07 24.21 -11.75
C ILE A 355 -12.20 25.16 -10.56
N TRP A 356 -11.13 25.27 -9.78
CA TRP A 356 -10.96 26.32 -8.79
C TRP A 356 -9.91 27.32 -9.27
N ASP A 357 -10.34 28.56 -9.50
CA ASP A 357 -9.47 29.67 -9.89
C ASP A 357 -9.23 30.59 -8.69
N LEU A 358 -8.06 30.47 -8.06
CA LEU A 358 -7.77 31.23 -6.84
C LEU A 358 -7.65 32.73 -7.09
N ASN A 359 -7.48 33.17 -8.34
CA ASN A 359 -7.51 34.59 -8.70
C ASN A 359 -8.88 35.23 -8.45
N LEU A 360 -9.94 34.43 -8.39
CA LEU A 360 -11.31 34.86 -8.11
C LEU A 360 -11.73 34.67 -6.65
N ILE A 361 -10.98 33.86 -5.89
CA ILE A 361 -11.36 33.41 -4.54
C ILE A 361 -10.56 34.13 -3.45
N LEU A 362 -9.27 34.41 -3.69
CA LEU A 362 -8.35 34.91 -2.68
C LEU A 362 -7.74 36.26 -3.09
N PRO A 363 -7.34 37.11 -2.11
CA PRO A 363 -6.63 38.34 -2.41
C PRO A 363 -5.17 38.05 -2.80
N LYS A 364 -4.69 38.67 -3.88
CA LYS A 364 -3.26 38.68 -4.21
C LYS A 364 -2.50 39.56 -3.24
N ARG A 365 -1.96 38.94 -2.18
CA ARG A 365 -1.08 39.56 -1.17
C ARG A 365 0.37 39.17 -1.41
N ASP A 366 1.28 39.96 -0.84
CA ASP A 366 2.72 39.71 -0.82
C ASP A 366 3.30 39.69 0.60
N ALA A 367 2.42 39.57 1.61
CA ALA A 367 2.75 39.78 3.02
C ALA A 367 3.89 38.88 3.55
N LEU A 368 3.97 37.63 3.06
CA LEU A 368 4.99 36.66 3.48
C LEU A 368 6.11 36.51 2.46
N VAL A 369 5.83 36.62 1.16
CA VAL A 369 6.83 36.55 0.09
C VAL A 369 6.35 37.45 -1.05
N ASN A 370 7.20 38.35 -1.53
CA ASN A 370 6.90 39.17 -2.69
C ASN A 370 7.29 38.46 -3.99
N ASP A 371 6.30 37.81 -4.58
CA ASP A 371 6.40 37.20 -5.90
C ASP A 371 5.02 37.25 -6.57
N PRO A 372 4.76 38.27 -7.40
CA PRO A 372 3.46 38.45 -8.00
C PRO A 372 3.12 37.38 -9.05
N ALA A 373 4.09 36.60 -9.53
CA ALA A 373 3.85 35.52 -10.48
C ALA A 373 3.39 34.24 -9.76
N ASP A 374 4.06 33.89 -8.67
CA ASP A 374 3.76 32.74 -7.81
C ASP A 374 3.33 33.23 -6.42
N TRP A 375 2.13 33.81 -6.37
CA TRP A 375 1.67 34.64 -5.25
C TRP A 375 1.00 33.83 -4.12
N VAL A 376 0.63 32.57 -4.39
CA VAL A 376 0.00 31.66 -3.41
C VAL A 376 0.80 30.37 -3.24
N HIS A 377 1.43 29.86 -4.32
CA HIS A 377 2.23 28.63 -4.32
C HIS A 377 1.45 27.46 -3.72
N VAL A 378 0.38 27.04 -4.42
CA VAL A 378 -0.41 25.89 -4.00
C VAL A 378 0.47 24.65 -4.04
N ASN A 379 0.68 24.02 -2.88
CA ASN A 379 1.55 22.87 -2.76
C ASN A 379 0.83 21.59 -2.31
N ALA A 380 -0.45 21.70 -1.98
CA ALA A 380 -1.29 20.57 -1.64
C ALA A 380 -2.78 20.94 -1.67
N VAL A 381 -3.60 19.93 -1.94
CA VAL A 381 -5.07 20.04 -1.91
C VAL A 381 -5.68 18.72 -1.47
N ILE A 382 -6.68 18.78 -0.58
CA ILE A 382 -7.43 17.62 -0.11
C ILE A 382 -8.93 17.88 -0.20
N HIS A 383 -9.71 16.81 -0.27
CA HIS A 383 -11.18 16.87 -0.26
C HIS A 383 -11.72 16.64 1.16
N ASP A 384 -12.57 17.55 1.62
CA ASP A 384 -13.39 17.37 2.82
C ASP A 384 -14.75 16.78 2.41
N GLU A 385 -14.90 15.47 2.62
CA GLU A 385 -16.11 14.72 2.24
C GLU A 385 -17.33 15.09 3.10
N ARG A 386 -17.14 15.73 4.26
CA ARG A 386 -18.23 16.02 5.20
C ARG A 386 -19.18 17.08 4.65
N ASP A 387 -18.68 18.01 3.86
CA ASP A 387 -19.43 19.12 3.27
C ASP A 387 -19.12 19.37 1.78
N ASN A 388 -18.38 18.44 1.15
CA ASN A 388 -17.98 18.49 -0.24
C ASN A 388 -17.25 19.80 -0.61
N SER A 389 -16.16 20.05 0.09
CA SER A 389 -15.29 21.22 -0.13
C SER A 389 -13.83 20.79 -0.26
N ILE A 390 -12.95 21.71 -0.62
CA ILE A 390 -11.51 21.45 -0.68
C ILE A 390 -10.76 22.28 0.36
N ILE A 391 -9.71 21.69 0.91
CA ILE A 391 -8.74 22.38 1.77
C ILE A 391 -7.44 22.51 0.99
N ILE A 392 -6.93 23.73 0.90
CA ILE A 392 -5.82 24.11 0.03
C ILE A 392 -4.69 24.65 0.90
N SER A 393 -3.48 24.16 0.67
CA SER A 393 -2.27 24.74 1.26
C SER A 393 -1.59 25.63 0.24
N GLY A 394 -1.60 26.95 0.48
CA GLY A 394 -0.77 27.92 -0.23
C GLY A 394 0.44 28.30 0.62
N GLN A 395 1.64 27.85 0.25
CA GLN A 395 2.86 28.05 1.04
C GLN A 395 3.07 29.52 1.41
N ARG A 396 2.71 30.44 0.52
CA ARG A 396 3.04 31.88 0.65
C ARG A 396 1.98 32.69 1.37
N GLN A 397 0.90 32.06 1.82
CA GLN A 397 -0.21 32.77 2.45
C GLN A 397 -0.82 32.05 3.65
N GLY A 398 -1.11 30.76 3.54
CA GLY A 398 -1.76 29.98 4.58
C GLY A 398 -2.59 28.81 4.02
N VAL A 399 -3.48 28.30 4.86
CA VAL A 399 -4.40 27.20 4.51
C VAL A 399 -5.82 27.73 4.38
N PHE A 400 -6.54 27.26 3.37
CA PHE A 400 -7.86 27.76 3.00
C PHE A 400 -8.85 26.62 2.88
N LYS A 401 -10.12 26.85 3.22
CA LYS A 401 -11.21 25.97 2.81
C LYS A 401 -12.11 26.68 1.82
N VAL A 402 -12.40 26.00 0.71
CA VAL A 402 -13.18 26.54 -0.41
C VAL A 402 -14.24 25.53 -0.79
N THR A 403 -15.48 25.98 -0.99
CA THR A 403 -16.59 25.11 -1.41
C THR A 403 -16.37 24.57 -2.82
N TRP A 404 -17.16 23.57 -3.20
CA TRP A 404 -17.18 23.07 -4.57
C TRP A 404 -17.50 24.16 -5.61
N ASP A 405 -18.30 25.17 -5.22
CA ASP A 405 -18.77 26.27 -6.06
C ASP A 405 -17.85 27.51 -6.00
N ASN A 406 -16.57 27.35 -5.64
CA ASN A 406 -15.57 28.43 -5.56
C ASN A 406 -15.87 29.51 -4.49
N GLU A 407 -16.58 29.19 -3.40
CA GLU A 407 -16.79 30.13 -2.30
C GLU A 407 -15.79 29.88 -1.17
N LEU A 408 -15.10 30.93 -0.70
CA LEU A 408 -14.21 30.84 0.46
C LEU A 408 -15.02 30.59 1.75
N LYS A 409 -14.54 29.68 2.60
CA LYS A 409 -15.14 29.40 3.92
C LYS A 409 -14.33 29.97 5.06
N TRP A 410 -13.04 29.64 5.11
CA TRP A 410 -12.15 30.14 6.15
C TRP A 410 -10.70 30.20 5.69
N ILE A 411 -9.91 30.98 6.42
CA ILE A 411 -8.47 31.19 6.24
C ILE A 411 -7.75 30.89 7.55
N PHE A 412 -6.83 29.94 7.52
CA PHE A 412 -5.88 29.66 8.59
C PHE A 412 -4.51 30.23 8.20
N ALA A 413 -4.17 31.40 8.73
CA ALA A 413 -2.96 32.13 8.39
C ALA A 413 -2.59 33.14 9.51
N PRO A 414 -1.36 33.67 9.53
CA PRO A 414 -1.04 34.83 10.35
C PRO A 414 -2.06 35.99 10.13
N PRO A 415 -2.63 36.59 11.20
CA PRO A 415 -3.81 37.46 11.10
C PRO A 415 -3.43 38.92 10.80
N PHE A 416 -2.66 39.15 9.73
CA PHE A 416 -2.30 40.48 9.25
C PHE A 416 -2.41 40.57 7.73
N ASP A 417 -2.60 41.80 7.22
CA ASP A 417 -2.68 42.11 5.78
C ASP A 417 -3.84 41.42 5.03
N TRP A 418 -4.96 41.11 5.70
CA TRP A 418 -6.16 40.48 5.12
C TRP A 418 -7.29 41.48 4.78
N ALA A 419 -6.94 42.65 4.24
CA ALA A 419 -7.92 43.68 3.89
C ALA A 419 -9.06 43.14 3.00
N GLY A 420 -10.30 43.21 3.50
CA GLY A 420 -11.51 42.73 2.82
C GLY A 420 -11.80 41.23 3.00
N TYR A 421 -10.97 40.51 3.75
CA TYR A 421 -11.09 39.08 4.02
C TYR A 421 -11.05 38.75 5.52
N GLU A 422 -11.11 39.76 6.39
CA GLU A 422 -10.96 39.61 7.84
C GLU A 422 -12.00 38.66 8.44
N ASP A 423 -13.23 38.65 7.92
CA ASP A 423 -14.32 37.79 8.41
C ASP A 423 -14.05 36.29 8.17
N TYR A 424 -13.21 35.95 7.18
CA TYR A 424 -12.84 34.56 6.87
C TYR A 424 -11.70 34.05 7.75
N LEU A 425 -10.96 34.93 8.44
CA LEU A 425 -9.84 34.51 9.27
C LEU A 425 -10.31 33.70 10.48
N LEU A 426 -9.67 32.55 10.69
CA LEU A 426 -9.84 31.80 11.92
C LEU A 426 -9.26 32.58 13.09
N THR A 427 -10.04 32.68 14.16
CA THR A 427 -9.58 33.29 15.42
C THR A 427 -9.02 32.21 16.33
N SER A 428 -7.78 32.40 16.82
CA SER A 428 -7.22 31.44 17.77
C SER A 428 -7.93 31.52 19.12
N THR A 429 -8.22 30.37 19.70
CA THR A 429 -8.68 30.26 21.10
C THR A 429 -7.56 30.51 22.12
N ASN A 430 -6.29 30.56 21.66
CA ASN A 430 -5.13 30.93 22.45
C ASN A 430 -4.47 32.18 21.85
N PRO A 431 -4.44 33.34 22.55
CA PRO A 431 -3.86 34.57 22.00
C PRO A 431 -2.35 34.47 21.71
N ASN A 432 -1.66 33.47 22.27
CA ASN A 432 -0.23 33.21 22.04
C ASN A 432 0.01 32.06 21.05
N MET A 433 -0.99 31.67 20.27
CA MET A 433 -0.81 30.63 19.25
C MET A 433 0.27 31.04 18.26
N GLU A 434 1.23 30.15 18.04
CA GLU A 434 2.17 30.27 16.96
C GLU A 434 1.49 29.86 15.65
N TRP A 435 1.43 30.77 14.69
CA TRP A 435 0.83 30.54 13.37
C TRP A 435 1.75 29.71 12.46
N ILE A 436 1.18 29.27 11.34
CA ILE A 436 1.88 28.49 10.32
C ILE A 436 2.65 29.39 9.34
N TRP A 437 3.78 28.89 8.83
CA TRP A 437 4.63 29.61 7.89
C TRP A 437 5.20 28.64 6.84
N GLY A 438 4.80 28.80 5.58
CA GLY A 438 5.33 27.98 4.48
C GLY A 438 4.91 26.52 4.53
N GLN A 439 3.74 26.22 5.09
CA GLN A 439 3.25 24.88 5.39
C GLN A 439 3.02 24.01 4.16
N HIS A 440 3.01 22.69 4.35
CA HIS A 440 2.78 21.66 3.33
C HIS A 440 1.86 20.54 3.85
N ALA A 441 1.32 19.77 2.90
CA ALA A 441 0.67 18.47 3.11
C ALA A 441 -0.39 18.46 4.24
N PRO A 442 -1.46 19.27 4.13
CA PRO A 442 -2.59 19.13 5.04
C PRO A 442 -3.31 17.80 4.78
N LEU A 443 -3.85 17.21 5.84
CA LEU A 443 -4.81 16.10 5.80
C LEU A 443 -5.85 16.25 6.90
N ILE A 444 -6.97 15.54 6.77
CA ILE A 444 -8.01 15.47 7.80
C ILE A 444 -7.82 14.18 8.61
N THR A 445 -7.64 14.30 9.93
CA THR A 445 -7.56 13.13 10.84
C THR A 445 -8.95 12.51 11.04
N PRO A 446 -9.07 11.27 11.57
CA PRO A 446 -10.37 10.67 11.85
C PRO A 446 -11.28 11.51 12.77
N GLU A 447 -10.70 12.31 13.66
CA GLU A 447 -11.42 13.23 14.56
C GLU A 447 -11.93 14.48 13.83
N GLY A 448 -11.53 14.68 12.57
CA GLY A 448 -11.86 15.83 11.76
C GLY A 448 -10.94 17.03 11.95
N ASN A 449 -9.80 16.84 12.63
CA ASN A 449 -8.76 17.86 12.79
C ASN A 449 -7.93 18.00 11.51
N ILE A 450 -7.22 19.11 11.35
CA ILE A 450 -6.25 19.31 10.27
C ILE A 450 -4.86 19.05 10.80
N LEU A 451 -4.19 18.04 10.26
CA LEU A 451 -2.77 17.76 10.46
C LEU A 451 -2.00 18.29 9.25
N LEU A 452 -0.90 19.01 9.46
CA LEU A 452 -0.05 19.55 8.39
C LEU A 452 1.42 19.63 8.84
N PHE A 453 2.33 19.82 7.88
CA PHE A 453 3.72 20.15 8.17
C PHE A 453 3.93 21.67 8.10
N ASP A 454 4.19 22.31 9.23
CA ASP A 454 4.56 23.73 9.30
C ASP A 454 6.08 23.88 9.19
N ASN A 455 6.54 24.25 7.99
CA ASN A 455 7.96 24.37 7.66
C ASN A 455 8.67 25.46 8.48
N GLY A 456 7.95 26.47 8.97
CA GLY A 456 8.56 27.63 9.62
C GLY A 456 9.27 28.56 8.66
N LEU A 457 8.85 28.61 7.39
CA LEU A 457 9.49 29.42 6.35
C LEU A 457 9.47 30.91 6.71
N GLY A 458 10.64 31.46 7.03
CA GLY A 458 10.76 32.89 7.33
C GLY A 458 9.99 33.32 8.58
N ARG A 459 9.72 32.38 9.51
CA ARG A 459 8.95 32.63 10.74
C ARG A 459 9.38 33.93 11.43
N GLY A 460 8.41 34.82 11.69
CA GLY A 460 8.67 36.12 12.31
C GLY A 460 9.60 37.01 11.48
N PHE A 461 9.55 36.90 10.15
CA PHE A 461 10.47 37.56 9.21
C PHE A 461 11.95 37.27 9.53
N GLY A 462 12.24 36.04 9.97
CA GLY A 462 13.60 35.60 10.34
C GLY A 462 14.07 36.03 11.73
N THR A 463 13.22 36.71 12.52
CA THR A 463 13.57 37.18 13.87
C THR A 463 13.15 36.23 14.99
N SER A 464 12.32 35.23 14.69
CA SER A 464 11.87 34.21 15.64
C SER A 464 12.80 32.99 15.69
N GLU A 465 12.58 32.14 16.70
CA GLU A 465 13.23 30.83 16.77
C GLU A 465 12.94 29.99 15.52
N LYS A 466 13.97 29.34 15.01
CA LYS A 466 13.90 28.55 13.78
C LYS A 466 13.60 27.09 14.10
N PHE A 467 12.44 26.63 13.66
CA PHE A 467 12.02 25.24 13.76
C PHE A 467 10.94 24.94 12.71
N SER A 468 10.83 23.67 12.34
CA SER A 468 9.65 23.11 11.67
C SER A 468 8.89 22.22 12.65
N ARG A 469 7.61 21.96 12.36
CA ARG A 469 6.79 21.08 13.17
C ARG A 469 5.71 20.37 12.35
N ALA A 470 5.40 19.13 12.73
CA ALA A 470 4.08 18.59 12.45
C ALA A 470 3.09 19.26 13.41
N LEU A 471 1.98 19.76 12.90
CA LEU A 471 0.99 20.53 13.64
C LEU A 471 -0.40 19.99 13.38
N GLU A 472 -1.11 19.63 14.45
CA GLU A 472 -2.51 19.27 14.40
C GLU A 472 -3.36 20.37 15.04
N VAL A 473 -4.34 20.86 14.31
CA VAL A 473 -5.28 21.87 14.76
C VAL A 473 -6.72 21.40 14.65
N GLN A 474 -7.50 21.69 15.68
CA GLN A 474 -8.95 21.59 15.63
C GLN A 474 -9.52 22.91 15.14
N ILE A 475 -10.38 22.85 14.13
CA ILE A 475 -11.12 24.00 13.60
C ILE A 475 -12.59 23.83 13.97
N THR A 476 -13.20 24.87 14.54
CA THR A 476 -14.65 24.96 14.71
C THR A 476 -15.15 26.03 13.76
N GLU A 477 -15.88 25.59 12.73
CA GLU A 477 -16.36 26.44 11.63
C GLU A 477 -17.64 27.18 12.02
N ASN A 478 -17.77 28.41 11.51
CA ASN A 478 -19.02 29.17 11.46
C ASN A 478 -19.44 29.33 9.99
N ASP A 479 -20.50 30.09 9.69
CA ASP A 479 -20.92 30.37 8.30
C ASP A 479 -19.78 30.96 7.44
N THR A 480 -18.98 31.82 8.08
CA THR A 480 -17.74 32.42 7.55
C THR A 480 -16.70 32.44 8.67
N GLY A 481 -15.49 31.95 8.39
CA GLY A 481 -14.41 31.88 9.38
C GLY A 481 -14.66 30.83 10.46
N GLY A 482 -14.28 31.16 11.70
CA GLY A 482 -14.41 30.24 12.83
C GLY A 482 -13.31 30.41 13.87
N THR A 483 -13.08 29.36 14.65
CA THR A 483 -11.99 29.32 15.63
C THR A 483 -11.03 28.18 15.38
N VAL A 484 -9.78 28.37 15.80
CA VAL A 484 -8.72 27.35 15.69
C VAL A 484 -8.03 27.12 17.03
N LYS A 485 -7.64 25.88 17.28
CA LYS A 485 -6.90 25.45 18.47
C LYS A 485 -5.86 24.40 18.11
N THR A 486 -4.61 24.60 18.52
CA THR A 486 -3.59 23.54 18.50
C THR A 486 -3.98 22.43 19.46
N VAL A 487 -4.04 21.20 18.97
CA VAL A 487 -4.30 20.01 19.78
C VAL A 487 -3.06 19.13 19.92
N TRP A 488 -2.16 19.16 18.94
CA TRP A 488 -0.92 18.40 18.96
C TRP A 488 0.16 19.09 18.13
N GLU A 489 1.44 18.97 18.54
CA GLU A 489 2.59 19.37 17.73
C GLU A 489 3.84 18.56 18.08
N TYR A 490 4.75 18.40 17.12
CA TYR A 490 6.08 17.80 17.32
C TYR A 490 7.11 18.47 16.41
N GLY A 491 8.34 18.65 16.89
CA GLY A 491 9.48 19.12 16.10
C GLY A 491 10.06 20.46 16.55
N ARG A 492 9.26 21.30 17.24
CA ARG A 492 9.72 22.58 17.81
C ARG A 492 10.92 22.36 18.73
N GLU A 493 10.83 21.38 19.61
CA GLU A 493 11.86 20.98 20.58
C GLU A 493 13.15 20.45 19.93
N ARG A 494 13.14 20.15 18.63
CA ARG A 494 14.35 19.76 17.87
C ARG A 494 15.06 20.95 17.22
N GLY A 495 14.44 22.14 17.21
CA GLY A 495 15.03 23.39 16.74
C GLY A 495 15.56 23.32 15.30
N GLU A 496 16.66 24.03 15.03
CA GLU A 496 17.27 24.12 13.70
C GLU A 496 17.69 22.77 13.11
N ALA A 497 18.00 21.77 13.95
CA ALA A 497 18.37 20.43 13.49
C ALA A 497 17.22 19.67 12.80
N PHE A 498 15.98 20.16 12.95
CA PHE A 498 14.78 19.62 12.31
C PHE A 498 14.10 20.65 11.40
N LEU A 499 14.77 21.78 11.12
CA LEU A 499 14.24 22.78 10.22
C LEU A 499 14.29 22.26 8.78
N SER A 500 13.13 22.19 8.13
CA SER A 500 12.95 21.92 6.71
C SER A 500 12.13 23.05 6.10
N PRO A 501 12.78 24.09 5.54
CA PRO A 501 12.09 25.31 5.13
C PRO A 501 11.19 25.13 3.90
N ILE A 502 11.35 24.04 3.16
CA ILE A 502 10.55 23.69 1.98
C ILE A 502 10.18 22.21 1.98
N VAL A 503 9.25 21.82 1.10
CA VAL A 503 8.77 20.44 0.90
C VAL A 503 8.29 19.83 2.22
N SER A 504 8.46 18.53 2.46
CA SER A 504 8.07 17.83 3.69
C SER A 504 6.63 17.34 3.66
N ASP A 505 6.32 16.45 4.59
CA ASP A 505 5.09 15.67 4.58
C ASP A 505 4.66 15.28 5.99
N VAL A 506 3.36 15.04 6.14
CA VAL A 506 2.79 14.36 7.30
C VAL A 506 1.69 13.42 6.83
N ASP A 507 1.63 12.23 7.42
CA ASP A 507 0.52 11.30 7.24
C ASP A 507 -0.04 10.86 8.59
N TYR A 508 -1.32 10.54 8.60
CA TYR A 508 -1.96 9.82 9.70
C TYR A 508 -2.20 8.36 9.30
N ILE A 509 -1.59 7.43 10.04
CA ILE A 509 -1.72 5.99 9.79
C ILE A 509 -2.85 5.46 10.67
N THR A 510 -4.02 5.26 10.05
CA THR A 510 -5.27 4.92 10.76
C THR A 510 -5.17 3.58 11.49
N GLU A 511 -4.50 2.59 10.93
CA GLU A 511 -4.42 1.24 11.48
C GLU A 511 -3.64 1.17 12.79
N SER A 512 -2.65 2.05 12.96
CA SER A 512 -1.79 2.09 14.15
C SER A 512 -2.03 3.30 15.04
N ASP A 513 -2.90 4.24 14.64
CA ASP A 513 -3.11 5.52 15.33
C ASP A 513 -1.77 6.26 15.57
N THR A 514 -1.04 6.46 14.48
CA THR A 514 0.30 7.06 14.50
C THR A 514 0.45 8.13 13.44
N ARG A 515 1.38 9.05 13.66
CA ARG A 515 1.74 10.10 12.71
C ARG A 515 3.07 9.75 12.05
N LEU A 516 3.09 9.72 10.72
CA LEU A 516 4.32 9.70 9.93
C LEU A 516 4.70 11.16 9.63
N ILE A 517 5.95 11.52 9.85
CA ILE A 517 6.46 12.87 9.66
C ILE A 517 7.71 12.78 8.80
N VAL A 518 7.72 13.53 7.71
CA VAL A 518 8.85 13.61 6.79
C VAL A 518 9.42 15.01 6.85
N SER A 519 10.54 15.19 7.53
CA SER A 519 11.32 16.43 7.44
C SER A 519 12.21 16.35 6.20
N GLY A 520 11.77 16.96 5.10
CA GLY A 520 12.28 16.66 3.76
C GLY A 520 13.53 17.41 3.33
N SER A 521 13.88 18.52 3.99
CA SER A 521 14.93 19.47 3.54
C SER A 521 15.84 19.93 4.68
N LEU A 522 16.47 18.98 5.38
CA LEU A 522 17.31 19.24 6.56
C LEU A 522 18.66 19.90 6.24
N ALA A 523 19.21 19.69 5.04
CA ALA A 523 20.51 20.24 4.64
C ALA A 523 20.36 21.62 3.97
N PHE A 524 19.83 22.58 4.72
CA PHE A 524 19.43 23.87 4.17
C PHE A 524 19.85 25.05 5.05
N SER A 525 20.26 26.17 4.43
CA SER A 525 20.43 27.46 5.11
C SER A 525 19.49 28.51 4.51
N LEU A 526 18.53 28.95 5.33
CA LEU A 526 17.55 30.00 5.00
C LEU A 526 18.02 31.36 5.51
N ASN A 527 18.14 32.33 4.59
CA ASN A 527 18.23 33.74 4.92
C ASN A 527 16.91 34.42 4.56
N TYR A 528 16.25 34.98 5.55
CA TYR A 528 14.99 35.69 5.40
C TYR A 528 15.07 36.94 6.28
N THR A 529 14.94 38.13 5.70
CA THR A 529 14.89 39.39 6.48
C THR A 529 13.56 40.13 6.35
N ASP A 530 12.93 40.02 5.18
CA ASP A 530 11.63 40.61 4.86
C ASP A 530 11.08 39.91 3.61
N LYS A 531 9.86 40.30 3.20
CA LYS A 531 9.15 39.71 2.06
C LYS A 531 9.89 39.81 0.72
N ASP A 532 10.79 40.78 0.56
CA ASP A 532 11.57 41.01 -0.67
C ASP A 532 12.92 40.27 -0.64
N ASN A 533 13.38 39.85 0.55
CA ASN A 533 14.71 39.33 0.80
C ASN A 533 14.64 37.94 1.43
N ILE A 534 14.32 36.95 0.58
CA ILE A 534 14.37 35.53 0.88
C ILE A 534 15.39 34.84 -0.02
N SER A 535 16.33 34.10 0.57
CA SER A 535 17.30 33.33 -0.19
C SER A 535 17.63 31.99 0.44
N PHE A 536 17.92 31.06 -0.45
CA PHE A 536 18.05 29.65 -0.20
C PHE A 536 19.45 29.19 -0.61
N SER A 537 20.24 28.63 0.30
CA SER A 537 21.48 27.93 -0.04
C SER A 537 21.51 26.50 0.51
N TRP A 538 21.87 25.55 -0.35
CA TRP A 538 22.07 24.15 0.02
C TRP A 538 23.31 23.98 0.90
N SER A 539 23.17 23.21 1.98
CA SER A 539 24.28 22.81 2.84
C SER A 539 25.00 21.58 2.28
N THR A 540 26.29 21.45 2.58
CA THR A 540 27.08 20.24 2.34
C THR A 540 26.78 19.12 3.35
N ASP A 541 25.86 19.34 4.30
CA ASP A 541 25.49 18.33 5.29
C ASP A 541 24.95 17.07 4.62
N PHE A 542 25.39 15.91 5.14
CA PHE A 542 25.03 14.62 4.58
C PHE A 542 23.57 14.26 4.87
N LEU A 543 23.03 14.65 6.03
CA LEU A 543 21.64 14.37 6.40
C LEU A 543 20.70 15.27 5.61
N LYS A 544 19.90 14.68 4.71
CA LYS A 544 19.01 15.43 3.81
C LYS A 544 17.57 15.43 4.27
N ALA A 545 17.13 14.31 4.83
CA ALA A 545 15.76 14.16 5.33
C ALA A 545 15.68 13.14 6.47
N SER A 546 14.59 13.18 7.21
CA SER A 546 14.25 12.19 8.24
C SER A 546 12.77 11.80 8.12
N ILE A 547 12.51 10.50 8.13
CA ILE A 547 11.17 9.91 8.18
C ILE A 547 10.97 9.36 9.59
N ILE A 548 9.93 9.81 10.29
CA ILE A 548 9.68 9.49 11.70
C ILE A 548 8.25 9.03 11.85
N GLU A 549 8.04 7.88 12.49
CA GLU A 549 6.70 7.48 12.94
C GLU A 549 6.63 7.54 14.46
N MET A 550 5.55 8.12 14.98
CA MET A 550 5.30 8.24 16.42
C MET A 550 3.83 8.10 16.78
N ASP A 551 3.57 7.72 18.03
CA ASP A 551 2.23 7.70 18.62
C ASP A 551 1.79 9.10 19.10
N GLU A 552 0.54 9.21 19.58
CA GLU A 552 -0.03 10.46 20.11
C GLU A 552 0.78 11.03 21.29
N ASP A 553 1.35 10.16 22.13
CA ASP A 553 2.22 10.49 23.27
C ASP A 553 3.64 10.95 22.84
N LYS A 554 3.89 11.05 21.52
CA LYS A 554 5.17 11.47 20.91
C LYS A 554 6.32 10.49 21.15
N ASN A 555 6.02 9.21 21.40
CA ASN A 555 7.05 8.17 21.43
C ASN A 555 7.45 7.80 20.00
N ILE A 556 8.73 7.96 19.67
CA ILE A 556 9.26 7.56 18.37
C ILE A 556 9.26 6.02 18.25
N LEU A 557 8.45 5.51 17.32
CA LEU A 557 8.33 4.10 16.98
C LEU A 557 9.35 3.70 15.91
N PHE A 558 9.64 4.60 14.98
CA PHE A 558 10.61 4.42 13.90
C PHE A 558 11.22 5.74 13.48
N GLU A 559 12.50 5.73 13.11
CA GLU A 559 13.19 6.90 12.57
C GLU A 559 14.24 6.43 11.55
N LEU A 560 14.13 6.95 10.33
CA LEU A 560 15.00 6.68 9.20
C LEU A 560 15.60 7.98 8.68
N ASN A 561 16.93 8.07 8.73
CA ASN A 561 17.66 9.19 8.16
C ASN A 561 18.10 8.88 6.73
N ILE A 562 17.83 9.82 5.83
CA ILE A 562 18.20 9.76 4.42
C ILE A 562 19.39 10.68 4.21
N ASN A 563 20.50 10.10 3.75
CA ASN A 563 21.78 10.78 3.61
C ASN A 563 22.24 10.79 2.15
N SER A 564 22.80 11.90 1.70
CA SER A 564 23.35 12.02 0.34
C SER A 564 24.57 12.92 0.31
N GLU A 565 25.51 12.57 -0.56
CA GLU A 565 26.68 13.39 -0.90
C GLU A 565 26.33 14.50 -1.91
N ILE A 566 25.14 14.43 -2.53
CA ILE A 566 24.69 15.44 -3.48
C ILE A 566 24.19 16.67 -2.70
N THR A 567 24.84 17.81 -2.88
CA THR A 567 24.54 19.06 -2.15
C THR A 567 23.06 19.46 -2.29
N ALA A 568 22.54 19.54 -3.52
CA ALA A 568 21.16 19.94 -3.81
C ALA A 568 20.20 18.74 -3.82
N SER A 569 20.12 18.00 -2.71
CA SER A 569 19.21 16.87 -2.56
C SER A 569 18.28 17.00 -1.35
N HIS A 570 17.07 16.48 -1.51
CA HIS A 570 15.99 16.55 -0.53
C HIS A 570 14.96 15.45 -0.83
N VAL A 571 14.09 15.17 0.15
CA VAL A 571 12.91 14.33 -0.03
C VAL A 571 11.72 15.24 -0.19
N TYR A 572 11.04 15.13 -1.32
CA TYR A 572 9.87 15.93 -1.61
C TYR A 572 8.69 15.53 -0.71
N ARG A 573 8.35 14.24 -0.72
CA ARG A 573 7.33 13.58 0.13
C ARG A 573 7.68 12.10 0.33
N ALA A 574 7.09 11.46 1.35
CA ALA A 574 7.22 10.02 1.52
C ALA A 574 6.05 9.39 2.28
N GLU A 575 5.56 8.26 1.77
CA GLU A 575 4.40 7.54 2.33
C GLU A 575 4.82 6.19 2.90
N LYS A 576 4.22 5.76 4.01
CA LYS A 576 4.33 4.39 4.52
C LYS A 576 3.25 3.51 3.87
N LEU A 577 3.65 2.37 3.32
CA LEU A 577 2.72 1.43 2.68
C LEU A 577 3.14 -0.02 2.85
N LYS A 578 2.23 -0.94 2.52
CA LYS A 578 2.50 -2.37 2.39
C LYS A 578 2.69 -2.73 0.92
N LEU A 579 3.82 -3.36 0.61
CA LEU A 579 4.15 -3.84 -0.73
C LEU A 579 3.60 -5.27 -0.90
N ASN A 580 2.30 -5.41 -1.19
CA ASN A 580 1.63 -6.69 -1.39
C ASN A 580 0.63 -6.65 -2.55
#